data_AF-A0A2K8SEF7-F1
#
_entry.id   AF-A0A2K8SEF7-F1
#
_cell.length_a   1.000
_cell.length_b   1.000
_cell.length_c   1.000
_cell.angle_alpha   90.00
_cell.angle_beta   90.00
_cell.angle_gamma   90.00
#
_symmetry.space_group_name_H-M   'P 1'
#
loop_
_entity.id
_entity.type
_entity.pdbx_description
1 polymer ?
#
loop_
_entity_poly.entity_id
_entity_poly.type
_entity_poly.pdbx_seq_one_letter_code
_entity_poly.pdbx_strand_id
1 'polypeptide(L)'
;MKKLLGLLGAVGLVATTSATVVACGQKVETVSLTATKLSAETVVKSKKITADGTITFKLAEKSVLTVTVKEKSQKAGEVTIIVSTTADKLTDKEVKETVDVMHKAKDASKSTKATEPEKVASVEVKIGKKADAPAKVKLDSVDLSSFKATNDTSDTQVIDALKAVKGLEKISASDIKFTKTPATTSAEGSIKIDASSDSTIVEGSKTLVIAKLALVDLATVDLGSFKATNDTTNDQVITALKAVKGLEKISTSDVTITKTPATASAEGSIKIDAISTSTIVKGTKTLVIAKL
;
A
#
# COMPACT_ATOMS: atom_id res chain seq x y z
N MET A 1 11.99 14.34 -72.16
CA MET A 1 11.82 15.75 -71.78
C MET A 1 12.49 15.96 -70.43
N LYS A 2 13.54 16.81 -70.35
CA LYS A 2 13.63 18.01 -69.49
C LYS A 2 13.37 17.71 -68.00
N LYS A 3 14.23 17.92 -67.00
CA LYS A 3 15.33 18.88 -66.72
C LYS A 3 15.95 18.40 -65.38
N LEU A 4 17.28 18.32 -65.21
CA LEU A 4 18.23 19.39 -64.80
C LEU A 4 18.39 19.50 -63.26
N LEU A 5 19.65 19.34 -62.81
CA LEU A 5 20.35 19.98 -61.66
C LEU A 5 19.62 20.07 -60.31
N GLY A 6 20.18 19.72 -59.15
CA GLY A 6 21.58 19.69 -58.73
C GLY A 6 21.68 20.41 -57.38
N LEU A 7 22.26 19.80 -56.36
CA LEU A 7 22.95 20.54 -55.30
C LEU A 7 23.90 19.62 -54.53
N LEU A 8 25.18 19.82 -54.83
CA LEU A 8 26.32 19.43 -54.01
C LEU A 8 26.32 20.35 -52.79
N GLY A 9 26.20 19.78 -51.58
CA GLY A 9 26.31 20.49 -50.31
C GLY A 9 27.56 20.02 -49.56
N ALA A 10 28.47 20.95 -49.34
CA ALA A 10 29.86 20.74 -48.95
C ALA A 10 30.10 19.96 -47.65
N VAL A 11 31.11 19.10 -47.73
CA VAL A 11 32.12 18.81 -46.71
C VAL A 11 32.27 19.90 -45.65
N GLY A 12 32.04 19.51 -44.40
CA GLY A 12 32.33 20.28 -43.20
C GLY A 12 32.61 19.35 -42.03
N LEU A 13 33.43 18.32 -42.24
CA LEU A 13 33.96 17.49 -41.17
C LEU A 13 35.05 18.31 -40.46
N VAL A 14 34.66 19.14 -39.49
CA VAL A 14 35.61 19.81 -38.61
C VAL A 14 36.18 18.72 -37.69
N ALA A 15 37.32 18.17 -38.07
CA ALA A 15 38.18 17.44 -37.17
C ALA A 15 38.66 18.42 -36.10
N THR A 16 37.90 18.51 -35.00
CA THR A 16 38.46 19.00 -33.75
C THR A 16 39.48 17.96 -33.32
N THR A 17 40.74 18.19 -33.71
CA THR A 17 41.87 17.58 -33.05
C THR A 17 41.90 18.15 -31.63
N SER A 18 41.03 17.64 -30.76
CA SER A 18 41.30 17.67 -29.34
C SER A 18 42.57 16.85 -29.19
N ALA A 19 43.70 17.55 -29.13
CA ALA A 19 44.95 17.01 -28.63
C ALA A 19 44.63 16.45 -27.25
N THR A 20 44.34 15.15 -27.20
CA THR A 20 44.46 14.37 -25.99
C THR A 20 45.93 14.36 -25.70
N VAL A 21 46.35 15.36 -24.92
CA VAL A 21 47.62 15.29 -24.22
C VAL A 21 47.49 14.03 -23.37
N VAL A 22 48.11 12.95 -23.83
CA VAL A 22 48.24 11.70 -23.10
C VAL A 22 49.19 12.00 -21.95
N ALA A 23 48.67 12.67 -20.93
CA ALA A 23 49.25 12.66 -19.60
C ALA A 23 49.15 11.20 -19.15
N CYS A 24 50.29 10.53 -18.98
CA CYS A 24 50.43 9.15 -18.50
C CYS A 24 49.29 8.79 -17.56
N GLY A 25 48.31 8.05 -18.08
CA GLY A 25 47.06 7.78 -17.39
C GLY A 25 47.33 6.95 -16.16
N GLN A 26 47.29 7.55 -14.98
CA GLN A 26 47.09 6.80 -13.75
C GLN A 26 45.79 6.01 -13.93
N LYS A 27 45.90 4.69 -13.84
CA LYS A 27 44.77 3.77 -13.91
C LYS A 27 43.74 4.19 -12.87
N VAL A 28 42.61 4.74 -13.33
CA VAL A 28 41.49 5.09 -12.45
C VAL A 28 40.84 3.79 -12.03
N GLU A 29 40.94 3.44 -10.74
CA GLU A 29 40.21 2.30 -10.21
C GLU A 29 38.74 2.66 -10.06
N THR A 30 37.86 1.78 -10.55
CA THR A 30 36.41 1.96 -10.43
C THR A 30 35.87 1.08 -9.32
N VAL A 31 35.25 1.71 -8.33
CA VAL A 31 34.50 1.06 -7.24
C VAL A 31 33.01 1.16 -7.56
N SER A 32 32.24 0.11 -7.25
CA SER A 32 30.78 0.12 -7.43
C SER A 32 30.08 -0.21 -6.11
N LEU A 33 29.19 0.70 -5.71
CA LEU A 33 28.30 0.57 -4.55
C LEU A 33 26.86 0.45 -5.05
N THR A 34 26.04 -0.36 -4.39
CA THR A 34 24.63 -0.59 -4.75
C THR A 34 23.78 -0.63 -3.49
N ALA A 35 22.45 -0.61 -3.63
CA ALA A 35 21.53 -0.75 -2.50
C ALA A 35 21.76 -2.02 -1.65
N THR A 36 22.31 -3.09 -2.25
CA THR A 36 22.65 -4.35 -1.55
C THR A 36 24.12 -4.44 -1.14
N LYS A 37 24.97 -3.53 -1.60
CA LYS A 37 26.41 -3.46 -1.28
C LYS A 37 26.83 -2.01 -1.08
N LEU A 38 26.67 -1.54 0.16
CA LEU A 38 26.91 -0.14 0.54
C LEU A 38 28.38 0.19 0.85
N SER A 39 29.27 -0.80 0.85
CA SER A 39 30.70 -0.60 1.03
C SER A 39 31.53 -1.52 0.14
N ALA A 40 32.72 -1.05 -0.23
CA ALA A 40 33.69 -1.82 -0.99
C ALA A 40 35.11 -1.38 -0.64
N GLU A 41 36.03 -2.34 -0.66
CA GLU A 41 37.46 -2.10 -0.50
C GLU A 41 38.13 -1.95 -1.87
N THR A 42 39.12 -1.07 -1.99
CA THR A 42 39.99 -0.97 -3.17
C THR A 42 41.43 -0.64 -2.79
N VAL A 43 42.39 -1.11 -3.60
CA VAL A 43 43.82 -0.97 -3.30
C VAL A 43 44.42 0.13 -4.17
N VAL A 44 44.72 1.26 -3.56
CA VAL A 44 45.30 2.41 -4.24
C VAL A 44 46.82 2.25 -4.30
N LYS A 45 47.38 2.20 -5.51
CA LYS A 45 48.83 2.04 -5.73
C LYS A 45 49.47 3.34 -6.23
N SER A 46 50.51 3.80 -5.55
CA SER A 46 51.32 4.94 -5.99
C SER A 46 52.69 4.92 -5.32
N LYS A 47 53.75 5.13 -6.12
CA LYS A 47 55.14 5.21 -5.62
C LYS A 47 55.36 6.34 -4.60
N LYS A 48 54.45 7.32 -4.55
CA LYS A 48 54.49 8.44 -3.60
C LYS A 48 53.99 8.08 -2.20
N ILE A 49 53.30 6.94 -2.03
CA ILE A 49 52.78 6.49 -0.73
C ILE A 49 53.93 5.89 0.09
N THR A 50 54.18 6.42 1.27
CA THR A 50 55.14 5.86 2.24
C THR A 50 54.41 5.10 3.35
N ALA A 51 55.10 4.18 4.03
CA ALA A 51 54.49 3.36 5.08
C ALA A 51 54.15 4.16 6.35
N ASP A 52 54.85 5.27 6.59
CA ASP A 52 54.77 6.11 7.78
C ASP A 52 54.02 7.42 7.56
N GLY A 53 53.65 7.76 6.31
CA GLY A 53 52.91 8.97 5.98
C GLY A 53 51.43 8.91 6.32
N THR A 54 50.74 10.05 6.21
CA THR A 54 49.31 10.19 6.46
C THR A 54 48.54 10.19 5.14
N ILE A 55 47.51 9.36 5.04
CA ILE A 55 46.54 9.37 3.93
C ILE A 55 45.33 10.20 4.34
N THR A 56 44.91 11.13 3.48
CA THR A 56 43.66 11.87 3.60
C THR A 56 42.88 11.81 2.29
N PHE A 57 41.60 12.15 2.34
CA PHE A 57 40.70 12.07 1.19
C PHE A 57 40.08 13.43 0.91
N LYS A 58 40.03 13.79 -0.37
CA LYS A 58 39.26 14.95 -0.83
C LYS A 58 38.03 14.45 -1.59
N LEU A 59 36.86 14.85 -1.11
CA LEU A 59 35.55 14.55 -1.67
C LEU A 59 34.89 15.85 -2.13
N ALA A 60 33.84 15.75 -2.95
CA ALA A 60 32.98 16.90 -3.25
C ALA A 60 32.25 17.39 -1.99
N GLU A 61 31.93 18.68 -1.92
CA GLU A 61 31.29 19.30 -0.72
C GLU A 61 29.99 18.62 -0.27
N LYS A 62 29.24 18.02 -1.21
CA LYS A 62 27.98 17.31 -0.94
C LYS A 62 28.08 15.81 -1.22
N SER A 63 29.29 15.25 -1.12
CA SER A 63 29.54 13.84 -1.36
C SER A 63 28.67 12.96 -0.47
N VAL A 64 28.09 11.92 -1.07
CA VAL A 64 27.36 10.88 -0.34
C VAL A 64 28.28 9.79 0.23
N LEU A 65 29.58 9.90 -0.01
CA LEU A 65 30.57 8.90 0.34
C LEU A 65 31.22 9.20 1.69
N THR A 66 31.64 8.12 2.34
CA THR A 66 32.60 8.13 3.45
C THR A 66 33.75 7.23 3.07
N VAL A 67 34.98 7.68 3.31
CA VAL A 67 36.19 6.96 2.93
C VAL A 67 37.12 6.87 4.12
N THR A 68 37.61 5.66 4.40
CA THR A 68 38.58 5.39 5.46
C THR A 68 39.72 4.53 4.95
N VAL A 69 40.86 4.59 5.62
CA VAL A 69 41.97 3.66 5.40
C VAL A 69 41.65 2.37 6.15
N LYS A 70 41.80 1.22 5.49
CA LYS A 70 41.72 -0.07 6.18
C LYS A 70 42.90 -0.21 7.14
N GLU A 71 42.61 -0.61 8.38
CA GLU A 71 43.63 -0.73 9.42
C GLU A 71 44.81 -1.60 8.96
N LYS A 72 46.04 -1.16 9.27
CA LYS A 72 47.30 -1.85 8.93
C LYS A 72 47.49 -2.16 7.43
N SER A 73 46.76 -1.50 6.53
CA SER A 73 46.86 -1.75 5.08
C SER A 73 47.87 -0.89 4.34
N GLN A 74 48.29 0.23 4.93
CA GLN A 74 49.23 1.15 4.29
C GLN A 74 50.66 0.60 4.36
N LYS A 75 51.31 0.53 3.20
CA LYS A 75 52.72 0.18 3.06
C LYS A 75 53.34 1.01 1.94
N ALA A 76 54.65 0.97 1.80
CA ALA A 76 55.33 1.68 0.72
C ALA A 76 54.75 1.25 -0.64
N GLY A 77 54.24 2.20 -1.41
CA GLY A 77 53.69 1.97 -2.74
C GLY A 77 52.20 1.67 -2.83
N GLU A 78 51.50 1.31 -1.74
CA GLU A 78 50.05 1.04 -1.79
C GLU A 78 49.32 1.16 -0.44
N VAL A 79 48.01 1.45 -0.49
CA VAL A 79 47.11 1.49 0.66
C VAL A 79 45.75 0.92 0.27
N THR A 80 45.08 0.20 1.18
CA THR A 80 43.69 -0.23 0.97
C THR A 80 42.74 0.77 1.61
N ILE A 81 41.77 1.23 0.85
CA ILE A 81 40.73 2.15 1.33
C ILE A 81 39.37 1.45 1.32
N ILE A 82 38.52 1.83 2.26
CA ILE A 82 37.12 1.41 2.33
C ILE A 82 36.29 2.60 1.90
N VAL A 83 35.58 2.46 0.79
CA VAL A 83 34.60 3.44 0.32
C VAL A 83 33.22 2.93 0.70
N SER A 84 32.43 3.78 1.35
CA SER A 84 31.07 3.43 1.78
C SER A 84 30.09 4.57 1.56
N THR A 85 28.80 4.21 1.56
CA THR A 85 27.67 5.13 1.59
C THR A 85 26.58 4.54 2.51
N THR A 86 25.43 5.20 2.64
CA THR A 86 24.28 4.70 3.41
C THR A 86 23.05 4.62 2.52
N ALA A 87 22.10 3.73 2.86
CA ALA A 87 20.88 3.54 2.08
C ALA A 87 20.07 4.84 1.92
N ASP A 88 20.06 5.70 2.94
CA ASP A 88 19.34 6.98 2.95
C ASP A 88 19.96 8.04 2.02
N LYS A 89 21.25 7.88 1.68
CA LYS A 89 21.95 8.78 0.77
C LYS A 89 21.87 8.35 -0.70
N LEU A 90 21.33 7.15 -0.98
CA LEU A 90 21.10 6.71 -2.36
C LEU A 90 19.97 7.50 -2.99
N THR A 91 20.15 7.85 -4.27
CA THR A 91 19.14 8.58 -5.05
C THR A 91 18.42 7.66 -6.03
N ASP A 92 17.35 8.14 -6.66
CA ASP A 92 16.62 7.37 -7.68
C ASP A 92 17.41 7.18 -8.99
N LYS A 93 18.59 7.81 -9.10
CA LYS A 93 19.49 7.73 -10.25
C LYS A 93 20.87 7.25 -9.82
N GLU A 94 21.59 6.68 -10.78
CA GLU A 94 23.02 6.39 -10.59
C GLU A 94 23.80 7.70 -10.49
N VAL A 95 24.69 7.77 -9.51
CA VAL A 95 25.59 8.91 -9.28
C VAL A 95 27.03 8.42 -9.45
N LYS A 96 27.88 9.26 -10.03
CA LYS A 96 29.32 9.03 -10.07
C LYS A 96 30.03 10.10 -9.26
N GLU A 97 30.89 9.67 -8.36
CA GLU A 97 31.75 10.56 -7.59
C GLU A 97 33.20 10.14 -7.72
N THR A 98 34.12 11.09 -7.50
CA THR A 98 35.56 10.83 -7.48
C THR A 98 36.09 11.07 -6.08
N VAL A 99 36.88 10.10 -5.61
CA VAL A 99 37.66 10.22 -4.37
C VAL A 99 39.09 10.53 -4.75
N ASP A 100 39.57 11.71 -4.37
CA ASP A 100 40.97 12.07 -4.51
C ASP A 100 41.74 11.61 -3.26
N VAL A 101 42.71 10.71 -3.48
CA VAL A 101 43.55 10.16 -2.42
C VAL A 101 44.78 11.05 -2.30
N MET A 102 44.95 11.61 -1.12
CA MET A 102 46.01 12.55 -0.79
C MET A 102 46.99 11.87 0.18
N HIS A 103 48.28 12.13 0.01
CA HIS A 103 49.32 11.60 0.88
C HIS A 103 50.23 12.73 1.37
N LYS A 104 50.58 12.68 2.64
CA LYS A 104 51.58 13.54 3.27
C LYS A 104 52.62 12.66 3.96
N ALA A 105 53.86 12.69 3.49
CA ALA A 105 54.96 11.95 4.14
C ALA A 105 55.23 12.49 5.56
N LYS A 106 55.68 11.61 6.47
CA LYS A 106 55.90 11.92 7.89
C LYS A 106 57.02 12.94 8.13
N ASP A 107 58.04 12.99 7.25
CA ASP A 107 59.15 13.93 7.36
C ASP A 107 59.77 14.29 6.00
N ALA A 108 59.68 15.58 5.64
CA ALA A 108 60.76 16.28 4.95
C ALA A 108 61.49 17.13 6.01
N SER A 109 62.09 16.45 7.00
CA SER A 109 62.90 17.08 8.05
C SER A 109 64.13 17.75 7.42
N LYS A 110 63.97 19.06 7.10
CA LYS A 110 64.98 20.13 6.89
C LYS A 110 64.48 21.33 6.07
N SER A 111 63.20 21.39 5.69
CA SER A 111 62.62 22.55 5.02
C SER A 111 61.58 23.22 5.93
N THR A 112 61.70 24.52 6.17
CA THR A 112 60.79 25.37 6.97
C THR A 112 59.41 25.58 6.33
N LYS A 113 58.99 24.70 5.41
CA LYS A 113 57.70 24.77 4.72
C LYS A 113 56.94 23.48 4.96
N ALA A 114 55.79 23.56 5.64
CA ALA A 114 54.91 22.43 5.84
C ALA A 114 54.54 21.83 4.47
N THR A 115 54.93 20.59 4.23
CA THR A 115 54.58 19.89 2.98
C THR A 115 53.08 19.66 2.96
N GLU A 116 52.39 20.30 2.01
CA GLU A 116 50.96 20.14 1.79
C GLU A 116 50.67 18.73 1.24
N PRO A 117 49.52 18.10 1.58
CA PRO A 117 49.18 16.79 1.03
C PRO A 117 49.15 16.83 -0.50
N GLU A 118 49.85 15.89 -1.15
CA GLU A 118 49.83 15.76 -2.60
C GLU A 118 48.83 14.70 -3.04
N LYS A 119 48.14 14.95 -4.15
CA LYS A 119 47.28 13.96 -4.79
C LYS A 119 48.13 12.82 -5.34
N VAL A 120 47.84 11.60 -4.91
CA VAL A 120 48.57 10.39 -5.32
C VAL A 120 47.77 9.47 -6.23
N ALA A 121 46.44 9.54 -6.19
CA ALA A 121 45.53 8.78 -7.05
C ALA A 121 44.11 9.39 -7.05
N SER A 122 43.30 8.94 -8.01
CA SER A 122 41.84 9.14 -8.02
C SER A 122 41.13 7.81 -8.15
N VAL A 123 40.06 7.64 -7.38
CA VAL A 123 39.16 6.47 -7.46
C VAL A 123 37.79 6.97 -7.92
N GLU A 124 37.29 6.41 -9.03
CA GLU A 124 35.92 6.66 -9.47
C GLU A 124 34.98 5.72 -8.74
N VAL A 125 33.90 6.24 -8.18
CA VAL A 125 32.91 5.46 -7.44
C VAL A 125 31.57 5.61 -8.13
N LYS A 126 31.05 4.49 -8.64
CA LYS A 126 29.69 4.39 -9.17
C LYS A 126 28.77 4.02 -8.02
N ILE A 127 27.83 4.90 -7.70
CA ILE A 127 26.80 4.70 -6.69
C ILE A 127 25.51 4.37 -7.41
N GLY A 128 25.07 3.12 -7.30
CA GLY A 128 23.81 2.65 -7.88
C GLY A 128 22.60 3.34 -7.26
N LYS A 129 21.47 3.26 -7.97
CA LYS A 129 20.21 3.82 -7.50
C LYS A 129 19.72 3.13 -6.20
N LYS A 130 18.85 3.83 -5.48
CA LYS A 130 18.06 3.27 -4.39
C LYS A 130 17.27 2.05 -4.88
N ALA A 131 17.09 1.05 -4.01
CA ALA A 131 16.23 -0.08 -4.35
C ALA A 131 14.80 0.41 -4.57
N ASP A 132 14.15 -0.09 -5.61
CA ASP A 132 12.73 0.20 -5.84
C ASP A 132 11.93 -0.37 -4.65
N ALA A 133 10.97 0.41 -4.15
CA ALA A 133 10.08 -0.07 -3.10
C ALA A 133 9.32 -1.31 -3.60
N PRO A 134 9.01 -2.29 -2.71
CA PRO A 134 8.19 -3.41 -3.10
C PRO A 134 6.85 -2.89 -3.67
N ALA A 135 6.42 -3.48 -4.78
CA ALA A 135 5.16 -3.09 -5.41
C ALA A 135 3.99 -3.35 -4.44
N LYS A 136 3.16 -2.33 -4.23
CA LYS A 136 1.94 -2.45 -3.43
C LYS A 136 0.89 -3.25 -4.19
N VAL A 137 0.06 -3.99 -3.45
CA VAL A 137 -1.10 -4.70 -3.99
C VAL A 137 -2.27 -3.73 -4.10
N LYS A 138 -2.92 -3.66 -5.27
CA LYS A 138 -4.08 -2.81 -5.47
C LYS A 138 -5.34 -3.48 -4.93
N LEU A 139 -6.03 -2.82 -4.01
CA LEU A 139 -7.22 -3.37 -3.34
C LEU A 139 -8.36 -3.72 -4.32
N ASP A 140 -8.52 -2.97 -5.40
CA ASP A 140 -9.54 -3.23 -6.44
C ASP A 140 -9.33 -4.59 -7.14
N SER A 141 -8.08 -5.00 -7.32
CA SER A 141 -7.67 -6.26 -7.93
C SER A 141 -7.75 -7.47 -7.01
N VAL A 142 -7.94 -7.27 -5.71
CA VAL A 142 -8.03 -8.35 -4.73
C VAL A 142 -9.36 -9.08 -4.91
N ASP A 143 -9.29 -10.40 -5.14
CA ASP A 143 -10.48 -11.25 -5.21
C ASP A 143 -10.98 -11.61 -3.81
N LEU A 144 -12.17 -11.14 -3.48
CA LEU A 144 -12.92 -11.47 -2.26
C LEU A 144 -14.33 -11.99 -2.61
N SER A 145 -14.53 -12.54 -3.80
CA SER A 145 -15.85 -12.98 -4.29
C SER A 145 -16.48 -14.08 -3.43
N SER A 146 -15.66 -14.90 -2.76
CA SER A 146 -16.10 -15.94 -1.83
C SER A 146 -16.56 -15.37 -0.48
N PHE A 147 -16.07 -14.19 -0.09
CA PHE A 147 -16.42 -13.54 1.16
C PHE A 147 -17.80 -12.87 1.07
N LYS A 148 -18.73 -13.27 1.94
CA LYS A 148 -20.09 -12.71 1.99
C LYS A 148 -20.21 -11.76 3.17
N ALA A 149 -20.16 -10.46 2.86
CA ALA A 149 -20.31 -9.42 3.86
C ALA A 149 -21.77 -9.30 4.33
N THR A 150 -21.94 -9.10 5.64
CA THR A 150 -23.23 -8.87 6.31
C THR A 150 -23.15 -7.63 7.20
N ASN A 151 -24.30 -7.20 7.73
CA ASN A 151 -24.35 -6.13 8.73
C ASN A 151 -23.58 -6.47 10.01
N ASP A 152 -23.30 -7.75 10.26
CA ASP A 152 -22.55 -8.21 11.43
C ASP A 152 -21.06 -8.44 11.15
N THR A 153 -20.63 -8.35 9.88
CA THR A 153 -19.21 -8.50 9.52
C THR A 153 -18.35 -7.48 10.27
N SER A 154 -17.36 -7.98 11.00
CA SER A 154 -16.37 -7.17 11.72
C SER A 154 -15.14 -6.87 10.86
N ASP A 155 -14.40 -5.83 11.23
CA ASP A 155 -13.15 -5.44 10.56
C ASP A 155 -12.12 -6.57 10.59
N THR A 156 -12.04 -7.32 11.69
CA THR A 156 -11.15 -8.48 11.82
C THR A 156 -11.47 -9.56 10.79
N GLN A 157 -12.76 -9.87 10.55
CA GLN A 157 -13.15 -10.85 9.54
C GLN A 157 -12.75 -10.42 8.12
N VAL A 158 -12.81 -9.11 7.84
CA VAL A 158 -12.35 -8.57 6.55
C VAL A 158 -10.83 -8.63 6.43
N ILE A 159 -10.09 -8.29 7.50
CA ILE A 159 -8.62 -8.43 7.55
C ILE A 159 -8.20 -9.88 7.33
N ASP A 160 -8.85 -10.83 7.99
CA ASP A 160 -8.52 -12.25 7.84
C ASP A 160 -8.80 -12.75 6.42
N ALA A 161 -9.89 -12.29 5.79
CA ALA A 161 -10.16 -12.58 4.38
C ALA A 161 -9.09 -11.97 3.46
N LEU A 162 -8.61 -10.76 3.74
CA LEU A 162 -7.50 -10.15 2.99
C LEU A 162 -6.20 -10.92 3.18
N LYS A 163 -5.85 -11.36 4.40
CA LYS A 163 -4.64 -12.14 4.70
C LYS A 163 -4.60 -13.49 3.99
N ALA A 164 -5.77 -14.07 3.68
CA ALA A 164 -5.86 -15.30 2.91
C ALA A 164 -5.46 -15.13 1.43
N VAL A 165 -5.37 -13.87 0.94
CA VAL A 165 -4.93 -13.57 -0.42
C VAL A 165 -3.40 -13.48 -0.48
N LYS A 166 -2.82 -14.18 -1.45
CA LYS A 166 -1.37 -14.21 -1.66
C LYS A 166 -0.80 -12.79 -1.82
N GLY A 167 0.24 -12.49 -1.04
CA GLY A 167 0.89 -11.17 -1.01
C GLY A 167 0.33 -10.20 0.04
N LEU A 168 -0.74 -10.57 0.76
CA LEU A 168 -1.34 -9.78 1.83
C LEU A 168 -1.22 -10.44 3.21
N GLU A 169 -0.39 -11.47 3.36
CA GLU A 169 -0.30 -12.28 4.59
C GLU A 169 0.09 -11.46 5.83
N LYS A 170 0.77 -10.32 5.61
CA LYS A 170 1.24 -9.40 6.65
C LYS A 170 0.38 -8.14 6.82
N ILE A 171 -0.70 -8.00 6.06
CA ILE A 171 -1.58 -6.84 6.16
C ILE A 171 -2.17 -6.75 7.58
N SER A 172 -2.31 -5.53 8.08
CA SER A 172 -2.77 -5.26 9.44
C SER A 172 -3.78 -4.11 9.47
N ALA A 173 -4.37 -3.86 10.65
CA ALA A 173 -5.34 -2.78 10.83
C ALA A 173 -4.74 -1.38 10.60
N SER A 174 -3.40 -1.20 10.65
CA SER A 174 -2.78 0.09 10.30
C SER A 174 -2.70 0.33 8.79
N ASP A 175 -2.78 -0.72 7.98
CA ASP A 175 -2.64 -0.63 6.52
C ASP A 175 -3.93 -0.20 5.81
N ILE A 176 -5.07 -0.28 6.50
CA ILE A 176 -6.38 -0.06 5.90
C ILE A 176 -7.33 0.67 6.85
N LYS A 177 -8.29 1.36 6.25
CA LYS A 177 -9.40 2.02 6.94
C LYS A 177 -10.72 1.48 6.43
N PHE A 178 -11.62 1.18 7.35
CA PHE A 178 -12.95 0.70 7.03
C PHE A 178 -13.99 1.81 7.16
N THR A 179 -14.93 1.86 6.22
CA THR A 179 -16.17 2.64 6.32
C THR A 179 -17.34 1.70 6.04
N LYS A 180 -18.23 1.52 7.02
CA LYS A 180 -19.36 0.62 6.90
C LYS A 180 -20.66 1.40 6.78
N THR A 181 -21.46 1.04 5.78
CA THR A 181 -22.85 1.47 5.62
C THR A 181 -23.71 0.23 5.74
N PRO A 182 -24.54 0.10 6.79
CA PRO A 182 -25.36 -1.09 6.97
C PRO A 182 -26.40 -1.20 5.85
N ALA A 183 -26.66 -2.43 5.41
CA ALA A 183 -27.79 -2.73 4.56
C ALA A 183 -29.10 -2.57 5.35
N THR A 184 -30.14 -2.18 4.64
CA THR A 184 -31.50 -2.12 5.16
C THR A 184 -32.40 -3.02 4.31
N THR A 185 -33.66 -3.10 4.66
CA THR A 185 -34.71 -3.72 3.84
C THR A 185 -35.13 -2.86 2.65
N SER A 186 -34.58 -1.65 2.51
CA SER A 186 -34.84 -0.73 1.37
C SER A 186 -33.63 -0.56 0.46
N ALA A 187 -32.41 -0.65 0.99
CA ALA A 187 -31.17 -0.43 0.27
C ALA A 187 -30.09 -1.45 0.66
N GLU A 188 -29.22 -1.77 -0.31
CA GLU A 188 -27.98 -2.50 -0.03
C GLU A 188 -27.05 -1.67 0.86
N GLY A 189 -26.20 -2.38 1.59
CA GLY A 189 -25.14 -1.79 2.38
C GLY A 189 -23.79 -1.98 1.73
N SER A 190 -22.74 -1.51 2.40
CA SER A 190 -21.37 -1.65 1.93
C SER A 190 -20.35 -1.67 3.06
N ILE A 191 -19.23 -2.36 2.82
CA ILE A 191 -17.99 -2.17 3.56
C ILE A 191 -16.97 -1.63 2.57
N LYS A 192 -16.59 -0.36 2.72
CA LYS A 192 -15.51 0.25 1.96
C LYS A 192 -14.19 0.06 2.70
N ILE A 193 -13.19 -0.43 1.98
CA ILE A 193 -11.83 -0.71 2.43
C ILE A 193 -10.93 0.26 1.68
N ASP A 194 -10.36 1.22 2.37
CA ASP A 194 -9.41 2.18 1.80
C ASP A 194 -8.00 1.85 2.31
N ALA A 195 -7.00 1.84 1.44
CA ALA A 195 -5.61 1.73 1.88
C ALA A 195 -5.22 2.98 2.69
N SER A 196 -4.55 2.79 3.81
CA SER A 196 -3.96 3.88 4.59
C SER A 196 -2.84 4.55 3.78
N SER A 197 -2.65 5.86 3.96
CA SER A 197 -1.58 6.63 3.28
C SER A 197 -0.18 6.05 3.54
N ASP A 198 0.01 5.50 4.73
CA ASP A 198 1.29 5.01 5.23
C ASP A 198 1.48 3.52 4.97
N SER A 199 0.50 2.85 4.34
CA SER A 199 0.62 1.43 4.04
C SER A 199 1.75 1.21 3.02
N THR A 200 2.62 0.25 3.32
CA THR A 200 3.67 -0.22 2.42
C THR A 200 3.26 -1.47 1.65
N ILE A 201 2.07 -2.02 1.93
CA ILE A 201 1.58 -3.30 1.41
C ILE A 201 0.49 -3.10 0.36
N VAL A 202 -0.45 -2.19 0.60
CA VAL A 202 -1.63 -1.99 -0.24
C VAL A 202 -1.80 -0.56 -0.72
N GLU A 203 -2.53 -0.40 -1.83
CA GLU A 203 -2.96 0.89 -2.35
C GLU A 203 -4.39 0.82 -2.92
N GLY A 204 -4.99 1.99 -3.12
CA GLY A 204 -6.33 2.11 -3.70
C GLY A 204 -7.45 1.81 -2.71
N SER A 205 -8.58 1.32 -3.23
CA SER A 205 -9.76 0.99 -2.41
C SER A 205 -10.55 -0.17 -2.99
N LYS A 206 -11.34 -0.84 -2.15
CA LYS A 206 -12.31 -1.86 -2.55
C LYS A 206 -13.62 -1.66 -1.79
N THR A 207 -14.74 -1.96 -2.44
CA THR A 207 -16.05 -1.98 -1.78
C THR A 207 -16.63 -3.38 -1.84
N LEU A 208 -16.99 -3.90 -0.67
CA LEU A 208 -17.80 -5.11 -0.53
C LEU A 208 -19.26 -4.72 -0.42
N VAL A 209 -20.13 -5.39 -1.17
CA VAL A 209 -21.57 -5.18 -1.09
C VAL A 209 -22.14 -6.02 0.05
N ILE A 210 -22.97 -5.40 0.89
CA ILE A 210 -23.81 -6.11 1.86
C ILE A 210 -25.19 -6.19 1.24
N ALA A 211 -25.68 -7.42 1.02
CA ALA A 211 -26.99 -7.63 0.42
C ALA A 211 -28.10 -6.97 1.26
N LYS A 212 -29.09 -6.41 0.54
CA LYS A 212 -30.32 -5.86 1.12
C LYS A 212 -31.02 -6.89 2.02
N LEU A 213 -31.55 -6.46 3.17
CA LEU A 213 -32.27 -7.35 4.09
C LEU A 213 -33.59 -7.81 3.46
N ALA A 214 -33.93 -9.08 3.67
CA ALA A 214 -35.21 -9.62 3.23
C ALA A 214 -36.35 -9.17 4.14
N LEU A 215 -37.52 -8.88 3.54
CA LEU A 215 -38.76 -8.65 4.28
C LEU A 215 -39.27 -9.97 4.89
N VAL A 216 -39.82 -9.89 6.10
CA VAL A 216 -40.45 -11.03 6.77
C VAL A 216 -41.80 -11.32 6.11
N ASP A 217 -42.03 -12.58 5.73
CA ASP A 217 -43.30 -12.98 5.14
C ASP A 217 -44.34 -13.31 6.22
N LEU A 218 -45.38 -12.49 6.32
CA LEU A 218 -46.47 -12.67 7.28
C LEU A 218 -47.09 -14.05 7.21
N ALA A 219 -47.18 -14.69 6.04
CA ALA A 219 -47.78 -16.01 5.92
C ALA A 219 -47.05 -17.06 6.80
N THR A 220 -45.73 -16.90 6.90
CA THR A 220 -44.82 -17.80 7.63
C THR A 220 -44.61 -17.41 9.09
N VAL A 221 -45.05 -16.22 9.49
CA VAL A 221 -44.89 -15.73 10.88
C VAL A 221 -45.67 -16.63 11.83
N ASP A 222 -44.98 -17.16 12.83
CA ASP A 222 -45.60 -17.87 13.95
C ASP A 222 -45.81 -16.91 15.13
N LEU A 223 -47.05 -16.78 15.60
CA LEU A 223 -47.41 -15.95 16.74
C LEU A 223 -47.49 -16.76 18.05
N GLY A 224 -47.02 -18.01 18.04
CA GLY A 224 -46.93 -18.87 19.21
C GLY A 224 -48.30 -19.12 19.86
N SER A 225 -48.43 -18.76 21.14
CA SER A 225 -49.65 -18.98 21.93
C SER A 225 -50.72 -17.91 21.75
N PHE A 226 -50.53 -16.93 20.87
CA PHE A 226 -51.51 -15.88 20.62
C PHE A 226 -52.82 -16.48 20.08
N LYS A 227 -53.92 -16.33 20.84
CA LYS A 227 -55.25 -16.79 20.46
C LYS A 227 -56.14 -15.58 20.17
N ALA A 228 -56.60 -15.48 18.92
CA ALA A 228 -57.52 -14.43 18.52
C ALA A 228 -58.94 -14.69 19.05
N THR A 229 -59.56 -13.64 19.57
CA THR A 229 -60.95 -13.61 20.09
C THR A 229 -61.70 -12.42 19.49
N ASN A 230 -63.03 -12.37 19.68
CA ASN A 230 -63.83 -11.21 19.26
C ASN A 230 -63.38 -9.89 19.95
N ASP A 231 -62.79 -9.98 21.14
CA ASP A 231 -62.31 -8.83 21.91
C ASP A 231 -60.87 -8.42 21.55
N THR A 232 -60.18 -9.19 20.72
CA THR A 232 -58.81 -8.89 20.32
C THR A 232 -58.74 -7.52 19.64
N THR A 233 -57.83 -6.67 20.12
CA THR A 233 -57.58 -5.33 19.60
C THR A 233 -56.39 -5.32 18.62
N ASN A 234 -56.30 -4.28 17.79
CA ASN A 234 -55.17 -4.11 16.88
C ASN A 234 -53.84 -4.02 17.64
N ASP A 235 -53.83 -3.35 18.79
CA ASP A 235 -52.62 -3.22 19.62
C ASP A 235 -52.12 -4.57 20.16
N GLN A 236 -53.04 -5.47 20.51
CA GLN A 236 -52.69 -6.83 20.92
C GLN A 236 -52.06 -7.62 19.76
N VAL A 237 -52.58 -7.47 18.54
CA VAL A 237 -52.02 -8.10 17.33
C VAL A 237 -50.62 -7.54 17.02
N ILE A 238 -50.44 -6.22 17.06
CA ILE A 238 -49.13 -5.59 16.86
C ILE A 238 -48.15 -6.03 17.93
N THR A 239 -48.59 -6.13 19.19
CA THR A 239 -47.74 -6.61 20.30
C THR A 239 -47.29 -8.06 20.06
N ALA A 240 -48.20 -8.92 19.60
CA ALA A 240 -47.86 -10.30 19.25
C ALA A 240 -46.86 -10.36 18.08
N LEU A 241 -47.03 -9.53 17.04
CA LEU A 241 -46.08 -9.45 15.93
C LEU A 241 -44.70 -8.96 16.40
N LYS A 242 -44.63 -7.95 17.26
CA LYS A 242 -43.37 -7.42 17.82
C LYS A 242 -42.57 -8.44 18.63
N ALA A 243 -43.23 -9.46 19.18
CA ALA A 243 -42.57 -10.54 19.90
C ALA A 243 -41.81 -11.51 18.98
N VAL A 244 -42.06 -11.46 17.67
CA VAL A 244 -41.39 -12.29 16.67
C VAL A 244 -40.07 -11.64 16.27
N LYS A 245 -38.99 -12.43 16.28
CA LYS A 245 -37.65 -11.96 15.89
C LYS A 245 -37.66 -11.37 14.47
N GLY A 246 -37.15 -10.14 14.33
CA GLY A 246 -37.14 -9.40 13.07
C GLY A 246 -38.36 -8.49 12.86
N LEU A 247 -39.36 -8.52 13.75
CA LEU A 247 -40.56 -7.68 13.71
C LEU A 247 -40.64 -6.69 14.88
N GLU A 248 -39.58 -6.52 15.67
CA GLU A 248 -39.59 -5.74 16.91
C GLU A 248 -40.01 -4.27 16.70
N LYS A 249 -39.79 -3.76 15.48
CA LYS A 249 -40.12 -2.39 15.06
C LYS A 249 -41.41 -2.27 14.24
N ILE A 250 -42.12 -3.37 13.99
CA ILE A 250 -43.37 -3.34 13.21
C ILE A 250 -44.40 -2.43 13.87
N SER A 251 -45.17 -1.71 13.06
CA SER A 251 -46.18 -0.79 13.55
C SER A 251 -47.42 -0.78 12.65
N THR A 252 -48.38 0.07 12.97
CA THR A 252 -49.59 0.26 12.16
C THR A 252 -49.33 0.88 10.79
N SER A 253 -48.14 1.46 10.54
CA SER A 253 -47.75 1.89 9.19
C SER A 253 -47.28 0.73 8.30
N ASP A 254 -47.08 -0.47 8.86
CA ASP A 254 -46.58 -1.64 8.15
C ASP A 254 -47.68 -2.64 7.77
N VAL A 255 -48.79 -2.65 8.50
CA VAL A 255 -49.87 -3.61 8.30
C VAL A 255 -51.24 -2.98 8.42
N THR A 256 -52.18 -3.50 7.65
CA THR A 256 -53.61 -3.26 7.83
C THR A 256 -54.22 -4.46 8.55
N ILE A 257 -54.97 -4.21 9.63
CA ILE A 257 -55.63 -5.25 10.43
C ILE A 257 -57.13 -5.10 10.26
N THR A 258 -57.78 -6.13 9.73
CA THR A 258 -59.23 -6.20 9.53
C THR A 258 -59.81 -7.36 10.33
N LYS A 259 -60.86 -7.10 11.12
CA LYS A 259 -61.52 -8.10 11.95
C LYS A 259 -62.93 -8.41 11.45
N THR A 260 -63.23 -9.69 11.31
CA THR A 260 -64.57 -10.22 11.12
C THR A 260 -64.95 -11.00 12.38
N PRO A 261 -65.89 -10.54 13.20
CA PRO A 261 -66.27 -11.22 14.44
C PRO A 261 -66.81 -12.63 14.18
N ALA A 262 -66.50 -13.56 15.09
CA ALA A 262 -67.14 -14.86 15.16
C ALA A 262 -68.57 -14.73 15.70
N THR A 263 -69.43 -15.65 15.28
CA THR A 263 -70.81 -15.79 15.76
C THR A 263 -71.02 -17.21 16.28
N ALA A 264 -72.19 -17.50 16.84
CA ALA A 264 -72.55 -18.87 17.23
C ALA A 264 -72.57 -19.86 16.04
N SER A 265 -72.79 -19.37 14.81
CA SER A 265 -72.92 -20.21 13.61
C SER A 265 -71.68 -20.19 12.69
N ALA A 266 -70.82 -19.17 12.79
CA ALA A 266 -69.67 -19.00 11.90
C ALA A 266 -68.41 -18.55 12.65
N GLU A 267 -67.25 -19.06 12.22
CA GLU A 267 -65.95 -18.61 12.71
C GLU A 267 -65.69 -17.17 12.27
N GLY A 268 -64.96 -16.44 13.09
CA GLY A 268 -64.46 -15.11 12.76
C GLY A 268 -63.02 -15.18 12.25
N SER A 269 -62.47 -14.02 11.92
CA SER A 269 -61.06 -13.90 11.56
C SER A 269 -60.47 -12.54 11.87
N ILE A 270 -59.15 -12.52 12.04
CA ILE A 270 -58.33 -11.30 11.97
C ILE A 270 -57.39 -11.46 10.80
N LYS A 271 -57.56 -10.63 9.77
CA LYS A 271 -56.71 -10.56 8.59
C LYS A 271 -55.68 -9.45 8.77
N ILE A 272 -54.41 -9.80 8.62
CA ILE A 272 -53.25 -8.92 8.74
C ILE A 272 -52.58 -8.88 7.36
N ASP A 273 -52.77 -7.78 6.64
CA ASP A 273 -52.17 -7.57 5.33
C ASP A 273 -50.98 -6.62 5.45
N ALA A 274 -49.83 -6.99 4.88
CA ALA A 274 -48.71 -6.07 4.77
C ALA A 274 -49.09 -4.89 3.87
N ILE A 275 -48.80 -3.68 4.32
CA ILE A 275 -48.94 -2.46 3.51
C ILE A 275 -47.84 -2.48 2.44
N SER A 276 -48.16 -2.06 1.23
CA SER A 276 -47.24 -2.10 0.07
C SER A 276 -45.95 -1.29 0.26
N THR A 277 -45.98 -0.29 1.14
CA THR A 277 -44.83 0.55 1.51
C THR A 277 -44.10 0.05 2.75
N SER A 278 -44.51 -1.08 3.34
CA SER A 278 -43.81 -1.63 4.49
C SER A 278 -42.39 -2.00 4.09
N THR A 279 -41.46 -1.67 4.98
CA THR A 279 -40.06 -2.05 4.85
C THR A 279 -39.71 -3.18 5.82
N ILE A 280 -40.68 -3.79 6.50
CA ILE A 280 -40.43 -4.84 7.48
C ILE A 280 -41.07 -6.15 7.03
N VAL A 281 -42.30 -6.09 6.52
CA VAL A 281 -43.10 -7.27 6.20
C VAL A 281 -43.62 -7.28 4.77
N LYS A 282 -44.00 -8.47 4.31
CA LYS A 282 -44.74 -8.71 3.07
C LYS A 282 -45.80 -9.78 3.30
N GLY A 283 -46.72 -9.92 2.34
CA GLY A 283 -47.74 -10.98 2.36
C GLY A 283 -48.89 -10.72 3.34
N THR A 284 -49.54 -11.80 3.76
CA THR A 284 -50.76 -11.76 4.58
C THR A 284 -50.75 -12.89 5.59
N LYS A 285 -51.25 -12.62 6.80
CA LYS A 285 -51.60 -13.64 7.82
C LYS A 285 -53.09 -13.54 8.13
N THR A 286 -53.76 -14.68 8.22
CA THR A 286 -55.13 -14.75 8.77
C THR A 286 -55.11 -15.58 10.03
N LEU A 287 -55.65 -15.02 11.12
CA LEU A 287 -55.88 -15.70 12.39
C LEU A 287 -57.35 -16.07 12.46
N VAL A 288 -57.65 -17.30 12.88
CA VAL A 288 -59.03 -17.77 13.08
C VAL A 288 -59.50 -17.36 14.47
N ILE A 289 -60.72 -16.84 14.54
CA ILE A 289 -61.46 -16.66 15.80
C ILE A 289 -62.47 -17.80 15.89
N ALA A 290 -62.37 -18.62 16.94
CA ALA A 290 -63.29 -19.74 17.15
C ALA A 290 -64.75 -19.25 17.29
N LYS A 291 -65.72 -20.09 16.92
CA LYS A 291 -67.14 -19.83 17.13
C LYS A 291 -67.45 -19.62 18.62
N LEU A 292 -68.49 -18.82 18.89
CA LEU A 292 -68.95 -18.50 20.25
C LEU A 292 -69.59 -19.69 20.96
#